data_AF-T2MB04-F1
#
_entry.id   AF-T2MB04-F1
#
_cell.length_a   1.000
_cell.length_b   1.000
_cell.length_c   1.000
_cell.angle_alpha   90.00
_cell.angle_beta   90.00
_cell.angle_gamma   90.00
#
_symmetry.space_group_name_H-M   'P 1'
#
loop_
_entity.id
_entity.type
_entity.pdbx_description
1 polymer ?
#
loop_
_entity_poly.entity_id
_entity_poly.type
_entity_poly.pdbx_seq_one_letter_code
_entity_poly.pdbx_strand_id
1 'polypeptide(L)'
;MLRSKMMNVLNFFTLILVYINVLYGINSQTCESNYAPQCRKLYNQTRFPNNLSHISQEDAISGLDHYTKLIETGCAKNLPLFLCSIFIPMCTMLDEPILPCRSLCEEAKFGCEGILKRVDLPWPEQLDCRKFPKAEEGVICIGQPNLKTKTLHKVSSNKRTTVTDDEKITLQCKHAKLISIKRVNHVKKVGCNRAVSFETMQTLCNNESSCKFQLKDLAENKKQPASCDVENVGPTVIKYVCLTSEEHSIKEIEVKHGEDKNIACKSNSYHLRINKVSFAGKDCVSPLALCAVTQSCEGKPNCPLYADSYYLPTACKDRPDLKVEYYCKKNSESVIERVGYAGLELTCSSGKILVIRAEPDIPPACSNELQCFVKLLCDKKTSCILDKTSLSQCSSRKIKVQYICS
;
A
#
# COMPACT_ATOMS: atom_id res chain seq x y z
N MET A 1 10.32 -82.16 25.36
CA MET A 1 11.10 -80.89 25.41
C MET A 1 10.78 -79.88 24.31
N LEU A 2 10.39 -80.26 23.08
CA LEU A 2 10.09 -79.29 22.01
C LEU A 2 8.83 -78.43 22.23
N ARG A 3 7.76 -78.98 22.82
CA ARG A 3 6.51 -78.23 23.08
C ARG A 3 6.68 -77.03 24.04
N SER A 4 7.52 -77.18 25.06
CA SER A 4 7.77 -76.11 26.05
C SER A 4 8.59 -74.96 25.46
N LYS A 5 9.54 -75.25 24.57
CA LYS A 5 10.30 -74.21 23.86
C LYS A 5 9.43 -73.43 22.87
N MET A 6 8.50 -74.09 22.17
CA MET A 6 7.54 -73.41 21.29
C MET A 6 6.58 -72.48 22.04
N MET A 7 6.11 -72.88 23.22
CA MET A 7 5.16 -72.09 24.01
C MET A 7 5.80 -70.81 24.58
N ASN A 8 7.09 -70.86 24.91
CA ASN A 8 7.85 -69.67 25.33
C ASN A 8 8.14 -68.70 24.17
N VAL A 9 8.37 -69.20 22.95
CA VAL A 9 8.54 -68.36 21.76
C VAL A 9 7.22 -67.67 21.38
N LEU A 10 6.10 -68.39 21.47
CA LEU A 10 4.78 -67.83 21.19
C LEU A 10 4.40 -66.73 22.21
N ASN A 11 4.68 -66.95 23.50
CA ASN A 11 4.48 -65.94 24.55
C ASN A 11 5.41 -64.73 24.41
N PHE A 12 6.63 -64.92 23.91
CA PHE A 12 7.55 -63.82 23.64
C PHE A 12 7.07 -62.97 22.46
N PHE A 13 6.54 -63.60 21.40
CA PHE A 13 5.92 -62.89 20.28
C PHE A 13 4.62 -62.17 20.67
N THR A 14 3.79 -62.74 21.53
CA THR A 14 2.58 -62.04 22.03
C THR A 14 2.94 -60.87 22.94
N LEU A 15 3.95 -61.02 23.80
CA LEU A 15 4.47 -59.91 24.61
C LEU A 15 5.10 -58.82 23.74
N ILE A 16 5.85 -59.18 22.70
CA ILE A 16 6.37 -58.22 21.71
C ILE A 16 5.22 -57.55 20.97
N LEU A 17 4.18 -58.27 20.56
CA LEU A 17 3.02 -57.67 19.89
C LEU A 17 2.24 -56.76 20.83
N VAL A 18 2.06 -57.10 22.10
CA VAL A 18 1.44 -56.22 23.11
C VAL A 18 2.33 -55.00 23.37
N TYR A 19 3.64 -55.18 23.48
CA TYR A 19 4.59 -54.09 23.64
C TYR A 19 4.64 -53.19 22.41
N ILE A 20 4.54 -53.76 21.20
CA ILE A 20 4.37 -53.03 19.93
C ILE A 20 3.01 -52.33 19.92
N ASN A 21 1.91 -52.91 20.40
CA ASN A 21 0.62 -52.20 20.49
C ASN A 21 0.59 -51.11 21.57
N VAL A 22 1.44 -51.20 22.60
CA VAL A 22 1.61 -50.15 23.63
C VAL A 22 2.57 -49.06 23.15
N LEU A 23 3.62 -49.42 22.40
CA LEU A 23 4.57 -48.48 21.79
C LEU A 23 3.98 -47.76 20.57
N TYR A 24 3.26 -48.50 19.73
CA TYR A 24 2.38 -48.02 18.69
C TYR A 24 0.96 -48.07 19.23
N GLY A 25 0.67 -47.21 20.21
CA GLY A 25 -0.72 -46.95 20.56
C GLY A 25 -1.47 -46.67 19.27
N ILE A 26 -2.32 -47.61 18.85
CA ILE A 26 -3.19 -47.44 17.69
C ILE A 26 -4.19 -46.39 18.14
N ASN A 27 -3.79 -45.14 18.00
CA ASN A 27 -4.63 -43.99 18.23
C ASN A 27 -5.62 -44.04 17.07
N SER A 28 -6.77 -44.68 17.29
CA SER A 28 -7.88 -44.57 16.37
C SER A 28 -8.29 -43.10 16.41
N GLN A 29 -7.71 -42.31 15.51
CA GLN A 29 -7.99 -40.91 15.27
C GLN A 29 -9.45 -40.80 14.81
N THR A 30 -10.35 -40.87 15.78
CA THR A 30 -11.78 -40.96 15.52
C THR A 30 -12.38 -39.61 15.89
N CYS A 31 -13.02 -38.99 14.91
CA CYS A 31 -13.87 -37.85 15.18
C CYS A 31 -14.94 -38.26 16.19
N GLU A 32 -15.17 -37.44 17.21
CA GLU A 32 -16.28 -37.59 18.13
C GLU A 32 -17.28 -36.44 17.96
N SER A 33 -18.50 -36.64 18.46
CA SER A 33 -19.56 -35.62 18.38
C SER A 33 -19.24 -34.45 19.30
N ASN A 34 -19.29 -33.22 18.77
CA ASN A 34 -19.02 -32.02 19.55
C ASN A 34 -20.21 -31.66 20.46
N TYR A 35 -20.08 -31.89 21.77
CA TYR A 35 -21.10 -31.51 22.75
C TYR A 35 -20.78 -30.22 23.55
N ALA A 36 -19.65 -29.56 23.29
CA ALA A 36 -19.26 -28.33 23.99
C ALA A 36 -20.30 -27.20 23.75
N PRO A 37 -20.94 -26.64 24.79
CA PRO A 37 -22.04 -25.69 24.64
C PRO A 37 -21.71 -24.46 23.79
N GLN A 38 -20.49 -23.95 23.92
CA GLN A 38 -19.98 -22.76 23.23
C GLN A 38 -19.60 -23.04 21.77
N CYS A 39 -19.29 -24.31 21.42
CA CYS A 39 -18.70 -24.67 20.13
C CYS A 39 -19.63 -25.49 19.22
N ARG A 40 -20.59 -26.24 19.78
CA ARG A 40 -21.48 -27.13 19.01
C ARG A 40 -22.30 -26.47 17.90
N LYS A 41 -22.47 -25.14 17.95
CA LYS A 41 -23.15 -24.36 16.90
C LYS A 41 -22.23 -23.98 15.73
N LEU A 42 -20.92 -24.15 15.88
CA LEU A 42 -19.91 -23.82 14.87
C LEU A 42 -19.61 -25.03 13.96
N TYR A 43 -19.55 -26.23 14.54
CA TYR A 43 -19.33 -27.50 13.84
C TYR A 43 -19.73 -28.69 14.71
N ASN A 44 -20.06 -29.81 14.07
CA ASN A 44 -20.68 -30.96 14.72
C ASN A 44 -19.68 -32.02 15.22
N GLN A 45 -18.44 -32.02 14.74
CA GLN A 45 -17.44 -33.04 15.06
C GLN A 45 -16.13 -32.43 15.53
N THR A 46 -15.50 -33.06 16.52
CA THR A 46 -14.21 -32.67 17.12
C THR A 46 -13.25 -33.85 17.12
N ARG A 47 -11.98 -33.61 17.43
CA ARG A 47 -10.97 -34.65 17.67
C ARG A 47 -10.02 -34.28 18.81
N PHE A 48 -9.41 -35.27 19.44
CA PHE A 48 -8.42 -35.11 20.50
C PHE A 48 -7.15 -35.96 20.23
N PRO A 49 -5.98 -35.59 20.78
CA PRO A 49 -5.74 -34.45 21.66
C PRO A 49 -5.89 -33.09 20.97
N ASN A 50 -6.16 -32.03 21.73
CA ASN A 50 -6.25 -30.67 21.20
C ASN A 50 -4.88 -29.95 21.22
N ASN A 51 -4.85 -28.70 20.75
CA ASN A 51 -3.64 -27.87 20.68
C ASN A 51 -3.06 -27.45 22.05
N LEU A 52 -3.75 -27.75 23.15
CA LEU A 52 -3.31 -27.54 24.53
C LEU A 52 -3.00 -28.87 25.25
N SER A 53 -2.92 -29.97 24.50
CA SER A 53 -2.65 -31.32 25.01
C SER A 53 -3.71 -31.88 25.95
N HIS A 54 -4.94 -31.34 25.95
CA HIS A 54 -6.07 -32.04 26.58
C HIS A 54 -6.36 -33.31 25.80
N ILE A 55 -6.70 -34.38 26.50
CA ILE A 55 -6.95 -35.72 25.91
C ILE A 55 -8.44 -36.05 25.77
N SER A 56 -9.31 -35.27 26.41
CA SER A 56 -10.77 -35.47 26.42
C SER A 56 -11.53 -34.16 26.18
N GLN A 57 -12.76 -34.26 25.66
CA GLN A 57 -13.64 -33.11 25.50
C GLN A 57 -14.05 -32.51 26.86
N GLU A 58 -14.21 -33.34 27.90
CA GLU A 58 -14.56 -32.92 29.25
C GLU A 58 -13.50 -31.97 29.84
N ASP A 59 -12.21 -32.34 29.73
CA ASP A 59 -11.10 -31.53 30.23
C ASP A 59 -11.00 -30.19 29.48
N ALA A 60 -11.21 -30.24 28.16
CA ALA A 60 -11.18 -29.05 27.34
C ALA A 60 -12.36 -28.09 27.58
N ILE A 61 -13.55 -28.62 27.87
CA ILE A 61 -14.71 -27.80 28.23
C ILE A 61 -14.47 -27.07 29.55
N SER A 62 -13.90 -27.75 30.56
CA SER A 62 -13.53 -27.12 31.83
C SER A 62 -12.56 -25.94 31.62
N GLY A 63 -11.57 -26.11 30.74
CA GLY A 63 -10.68 -25.02 30.34
C GLY A 63 -11.40 -23.87 29.64
N LEU A 64 -12.33 -24.19 28.74
CA LEU A 64 -13.09 -23.21 27.96
C LEU A 64 -14.10 -22.42 28.81
N ASP A 65 -14.64 -23.02 29.87
CA ASP A 65 -15.64 -22.39 30.74
C ASP A 65 -15.14 -21.13 31.45
N HIS A 66 -13.83 -21.02 31.69
CA HIS A 66 -13.18 -19.81 32.20
C HIS A 66 -13.40 -18.58 31.29
N TYR A 67 -13.68 -18.81 30.00
CA TYR A 67 -13.90 -17.76 29.00
C TYR A 67 -15.37 -17.49 28.72
N THR A 68 -16.31 -18.24 29.32
CA THR A 68 -17.76 -18.10 29.04
C THR A 68 -18.24 -16.66 29.26
N LYS A 69 -17.88 -16.03 30.38
CA LYS A 69 -18.24 -14.63 30.64
C LYS A 69 -17.64 -13.66 29.62
N LEU A 70 -16.42 -13.93 29.14
CA LEU A 70 -15.78 -13.10 28.12
C LEU A 70 -16.48 -13.26 26.78
N ILE A 71 -16.87 -14.49 26.40
CA ILE A 71 -17.67 -14.79 25.21
C ILE A 71 -19.00 -14.04 25.24
N GLU A 72 -19.71 -14.08 26.36
CA GLU A 72 -21.02 -13.43 26.55
C GLU A 72 -20.98 -11.91 26.40
N THR A 73 -19.83 -11.27 26.66
CA THR A 73 -19.67 -9.82 26.45
C THR A 73 -19.76 -9.41 24.98
N GLY A 74 -19.53 -10.35 24.04
CA GLY A 74 -19.51 -10.07 22.61
C GLY A 74 -18.38 -9.13 22.17
N CYS A 75 -17.31 -9.02 22.97
CA CYS A 75 -16.18 -8.11 22.73
C CYS A 75 -15.48 -8.30 21.38
N ALA A 76 -15.47 -9.53 20.85
CA ALA A 76 -15.06 -9.80 19.49
C ALA A 76 -15.99 -10.83 18.85
N LYS A 77 -16.39 -10.56 17.59
CA LYS A 77 -17.34 -11.39 16.85
C LYS A 77 -16.89 -12.85 16.73
N ASN A 78 -15.59 -13.06 16.50
CA ASN A 78 -15.02 -14.39 16.27
C ASN A 78 -14.26 -14.96 17.47
N LEU A 79 -14.42 -14.38 18.68
CA LEU A 79 -13.85 -14.96 19.90
C LEU A 79 -14.28 -16.42 20.12
N PRO A 80 -15.57 -16.80 19.93
CA PRO A 80 -15.99 -18.20 20.07
C PRO A 80 -15.26 -19.12 19.09
N LEU A 81 -15.14 -18.72 17.82
CA LEU A 81 -14.44 -19.51 16.81
C LEU A 81 -12.96 -19.68 17.14
N PHE A 82 -12.29 -18.61 17.58
CA PHE A 82 -10.90 -18.66 18.02
C PHE A 82 -10.69 -19.65 19.17
N LEU A 83 -11.45 -19.50 20.27
CA LEU A 83 -11.31 -20.37 21.43
C LEU A 83 -11.67 -21.82 21.08
N CYS A 84 -12.76 -22.04 20.36
CA CYS A 84 -13.17 -23.37 19.94
C CYS A 84 -12.13 -24.05 19.02
N SER A 85 -11.43 -23.33 18.15
CA SER A 85 -10.35 -23.91 17.32
C SER A 85 -9.15 -24.43 18.11
N ILE A 86 -8.96 -23.94 19.35
CA ILE A 86 -7.87 -24.35 20.24
C ILE A 86 -8.33 -25.42 21.21
N PHE A 87 -9.46 -25.18 21.90
CA PHE A 87 -9.97 -26.05 22.94
C PHE A 87 -10.72 -27.27 22.38
N ILE A 88 -11.54 -27.08 21.34
CA ILE A 88 -12.45 -28.10 20.80
C ILE A 88 -12.25 -28.20 19.28
N PRO A 89 -11.07 -28.59 18.77
CA PRO A 89 -10.72 -28.41 17.36
C PRO A 89 -11.63 -29.19 16.41
N MET A 90 -11.99 -28.60 15.27
CA MET A 90 -12.83 -29.27 14.27
C MET A 90 -12.17 -30.57 13.78
N CYS A 91 -12.98 -31.61 13.57
CA CYS A 91 -12.46 -32.82 12.97
C CYS A 91 -12.21 -32.63 11.46
N THR A 92 -11.03 -33.05 10.98
CA THR A 92 -10.64 -33.00 9.57
C THR A 92 -9.93 -34.28 9.17
N MET A 93 -9.62 -34.42 7.87
CA MET A 93 -8.85 -35.55 7.33
C MET A 93 -7.35 -35.49 7.68
N LEU A 94 -6.88 -34.42 8.32
CA LEU A 94 -5.47 -34.27 8.73
C LEU A 94 -5.23 -34.95 10.07
N ASP A 95 -4.05 -35.54 10.22
CA ASP A 95 -3.62 -36.25 11.44
C ASP A 95 -3.50 -35.37 12.68
N GLU A 96 -3.34 -34.06 12.50
CA GLU A 96 -3.17 -33.09 13.57
C GLU A 96 -4.28 -32.03 13.53
N PRO A 97 -4.72 -31.50 14.70
CA PRO A 97 -5.64 -30.37 14.75
C PRO A 97 -5.10 -29.16 13.99
N ILE A 98 -5.95 -28.55 13.15
CA ILE A 98 -5.58 -27.33 12.44
C ILE A 98 -5.58 -26.16 13.43
N LEU A 99 -4.45 -25.46 13.53
CA LEU A 99 -4.31 -24.26 14.36
C LEU A 99 -5.15 -23.09 13.81
N PRO A 100 -5.62 -22.15 14.66
CA PRO A 100 -6.19 -20.90 14.17
C PRO A 100 -5.13 -20.07 13.41
N CYS A 101 -5.58 -19.28 12.43
CA CYS A 101 -4.72 -18.29 11.82
C CYS A 101 -4.39 -17.18 12.83
N ARG A 102 -3.17 -16.62 12.76
CA ARG A 102 -2.75 -15.50 13.61
C ARG A 102 -3.72 -14.32 13.60
N SER A 103 -4.29 -14.00 12.44
CA SER A 103 -5.27 -12.92 12.28
C SER A 103 -6.58 -13.14 13.07
N LEU A 104 -7.02 -14.40 13.22
CA LEU A 104 -8.19 -14.76 14.02
C LEU A 104 -7.91 -14.54 15.51
N CYS A 105 -6.70 -14.88 15.97
CA CYS A 105 -6.25 -14.59 17.34
C CYS A 105 -6.14 -13.09 17.60
N GLU A 106 -5.50 -12.33 16.70
CA GLU A 106 -5.29 -10.90 16.86
C GLU A 106 -6.62 -10.13 16.92
N GLU A 107 -7.63 -10.53 16.13
CA GLU A 107 -8.98 -9.97 16.23
C GLU A 107 -9.62 -10.25 17.60
N ALA A 108 -9.56 -11.51 18.06
CA ALA A 108 -10.12 -11.91 19.35
C ALA A 108 -9.44 -11.17 20.50
N LYS A 109 -8.11 -11.09 20.48
CA LYS A 109 -7.30 -10.36 21.46
C LYS A 109 -7.63 -8.86 21.44
N PHE A 110 -7.65 -8.24 20.27
CA PHE A 110 -7.90 -6.80 20.13
C PHE A 110 -9.26 -6.39 20.72
N GLY A 111 -10.32 -7.15 20.44
CA GLY A 111 -11.65 -6.85 20.97
C GLY A 111 -11.78 -7.07 22.47
N CYS A 112 -11.07 -8.06 23.03
CA CYS A 112 -11.38 -8.60 24.36
C CYS A 112 -10.30 -8.33 25.42
N GLU A 113 -9.04 -8.07 25.04
CA GLU A 113 -7.95 -7.82 26.00
C GLU A 113 -8.22 -6.59 26.87
N GLY A 114 -8.87 -5.55 26.32
CA GLY A 114 -9.27 -4.37 27.10
C GLY A 114 -10.29 -4.68 28.21
N ILE A 115 -11.08 -5.75 28.08
CA ILE A 115 -11.98 -6.21 29.14
C ILE A 115 -11.18 -6.91 30.24
N LEU A 116 -10.27 -7.82 29.85
CA LEU A 116 -9.41 -8.53 30.80
C LEU A 116 -8.53 -7.57 31.60
N LYS A 117 -7.94 -6.57 30.94
CA LYS A 117 -7.13 -5.52 31.59
C LYS A 117 -7.92 -4.69 32.61
N ARG A 118 -9.24 -4.51 32.43
CA ARG A 118 -10.08 -3.79 33.41
C ARG A 118 -10.35 -4.59 34.69
N VAL A 119 -10.11 -5.89 34.65
CA VAL A 119 -10.20 -6.79 35.81
C VAL A 119 -8.82 -7.34 36.20
N ASP A 120 -7.76 -6.62 35.82
CA ASP A 120 -6.34 -6.94 36.11
C ASP A 120 -5.89 -8.34 35.65
N LEU A 121 -6.54 -8.88 34.62
CA LEU A 121 -6.15 -10.14 33.98
C LEU A 121 -5.38 -9.85 32.67
N PRO A 122 -4.21 -10.47 32.45
CA PRO A 122 -3.52 -10.37 31.18
C PRO A 122 -4.19 -11.27 30.12
N TRP A 123 -3.87 -11.05 28.85
CA TRP A 123 -4.17 -12.03 27.82
C TRP A 123 -3.37 -13.32 28.11
N PRO A 124 -4.00 -14.51 28.16
CA PRO A 124 -3.35 -15.75 28.57
C PRO A 124 -2.18 -16.12 27.66
N GLU A 125 -1.09 -16.61 28.27
CA GLU A 125 0.10 -16.98 27.52
C GLU A 125 -0.14 -18.17 26.57
N GLN A 126 -1.03 -19.11 26.93
CA GLN A 126 -1.39 -20.22 26.04
C GLN A 126 -2.11 -19.74 24.77
N LEU A 127 -2.64 -18.51 24.77
CA LEU A 127 -3.37 -17.89 23.66
C LEU A 127 -2.55 -16.79 22.97
N ASP A 128 -1.24 -16.72 23.18
CA ASP A 128 -0.37 -15.73 22.53
C ASP A 128 -0.40 -15.89 21.00
N CYS A 129 -0.85 -14.86 20.29
CA CYS A 129 -1.02 -14.88 18.84
C CYS A 129 0.27 -15.16 18.06
N ARG A 130 1.44 -14.92 18.66
CA ARG A 130 2.74 -15.24 18.04
C ARG A 130 2.94 -16.74 17.84
N LYS A 131 2.25 -17.58 18.61
CA LYS A 131 2.28 -19.06 18.53
C LYS A 131 1.51 -19.62 17.33
N PHE A 132 0.72 -18.79 16.63
CA PHE A 132 -0.13 -19.23 15.52
C PHE A 132 0.43 -18.85 14.14
N PRO A 133 0.20 -19.68 13.10
CA PRO A 133 0.72 -19.46 11.75
C PRO A 133 0.02 -18.30 11.02
N LYS A 134 0.73 -17.68 10.07
CA LYS A 134 0.10 -16.74 9.12
C LYS A 134 -0.45 -17.50 7.92
N ALA A 135 -1.66 -17.15 7.47
CA ALA A 135 -2.27 -17.76 6.29
C ALA A 135 -1.46 -17.57 4.99
N GLU A 136 -0.57 -16.56 4.95
CA GLU A 136 0.29 -16.23 3.80
C GLU A 136 1.56 -17.09 3.72
N GLU A 137 1.85 -17.93 4.72
CA GLU A 137 3.06 -18.78 4.79
C GLU A 137 2.87 -20.19 4.18
N GLY A 138 1.79 -20.41 3.41
CA GLY A 138 1.51 -21.71 2.80
C GLY A 138 1.03 -22.80 3.78
N VAL A 139 0.81 -22.44 5.06
CA VAL A 139 0.29 -23.32 6.11
C VAL A 139 -1.23 -23.16 6.21
N ILE A 140 -1.95 -24.30 6.22
CA ILE A 140 -3.41 -24.32 6.38
C ILE A 140 -3.76 -24.00 7.84
N CYS A 141 -4.64 -23.02 8.07
CA CYS A 141 -5.08 -22.58 9.40
C CYS A 141 -6.58 -22.23 9.44
N ILE A 142 -7.21 -22.31 10.62
CA ILE A 142 -8.64 -22.02 10.82
C ILE A 142 -8.85 -20.51 10.93
N GLY A 143 -9.67 -19.96 10.04
CA GLY A 143 -10.10 -18.56 10.01
C GLY A 143 -11.14 -18.38 8.91
N GLN A 144 -11.95 -17.31 8.94
CA GLN A 144 -12.89 -17.09 7.84
C GLN A 144 -12.12 -16.72 6.56
N PRO A 145 -12.52 -17.19 5.37
CA PRO A 145 -12.04 -16.64 4.09
C PRO A 145 -12.34 -15.14 3.94
N ASN A 146 -13.23 -14.62 4.79
CA ASN A 146 -13.61 -13.21 4.89
C ASN A 146 -13.13 -12.48 6.16
N LEU A 147 -12.27 -13.09 6.97
CA LEU A 147 -11.50 -12.37 7.98
C LEU A 147 -10.26 -11.73 7.34
N LYS A 148 -10.58 -10.81 6.44
CA LYS A 148 -9.76 -9.63 6.21
C LYS A 148 -10.00 -8.69 7.38
N THR A 149 -9.30 -8.87 8.49
CA THR A 149 -9.13 -7.90 9.59
C THR A 149 -7.67 -7.47 9.53
N LYS A 150 -7.23 -6.31 9.00
CA LYS A 150 -7.85 -4.99 8.76
C LYS A 150 -8.41 -4.34 10.03
N THR A 151 -7.61 -3.51 10.68
CA THR A 151 -8.03 -2.11 10.87
C THR A 151 -7.86 -1.40 9.54
N LEU A 152 -8.88 -1.53 8.68
CA LEU A 152 -9.04 -0.60 7.57
C LEU A 152 -9.71 0.64 8.12
N HIS A 153 -8.93 1.62 8.55
CA HIS A 153 -9.50 2.94 8.78
C HIS A 153 -9.95 3.49 7.43
N LYS A 154 -11.24 3.36 7.14
CA LYS A 154 -11.91 4.07 6.04
C LYS A 154 -12.02 5.53 6.45
N VAL A 155 -10.99 6.30 6.16
CA VAL A 155 -11.03 7.75 6.32
C VAL A 155 -11.98 8.29 5.26
N SER A 156 -13.04 9.00 5.62
CA SER A 156 -13.90 9.69 4.65
C SER A 156 -13.23 10.98 4.18
N SER A 157 -13.46 11.41 2.93
CA SER A 157 -12.99 12.71 2.42
C SER A 157 -13.39 13.84 3.37
N ASN A 158 -12.46 14.76 3.67
CA ASN A 158 -12.59 15.88 4.61
C ASN A 158 -12.62 15.56 6.11
N LYS A 159 -12.44 14.30 6.55
CA LYS A 159 -12.33 13.96 7.98
C LYS A 159 -10.87 13.87 8.42
N ARG A 160 -10.53 14.47 9.57
CA ARG A 160 -9.22 14.37 10.20
C ARG A 160 -9.18 13.05 10.98
N THR A 161 -8.26 12.15 10.65
CA THR A 161 -8.12 10.86 11.33
C THR A 161 -6.68 10.69 11.78
N THR A 162 -6.52 10.27 13.03
CA THR A 162 -5.25 9.91 13.65
C THR A 162 -5.09 8.39 13.53
N VAL A 163 -4.00 7.92 12.91
CA VAL A 163 -3.74 6.48 12.69
C VAL A 163 -2.42 6.08 13.37
N THR A 164 -2.34 4.86 13.91
CA THR A 164 -1.14 4.26 14.54
C THR A 164 -0.46 3.22 13.64
N ASP A 165 0.78 2.81 13.99
CA ASP A 165 1.74 2.16 13.09
C ASP A 165 1.34 0.76 12.58
N ASP A 166 0.47 0.05 13.31
CA ASP A 166 0.06 -1.32 12.99
C ASP A 166 -1.14 -1.43 12.02
N GLU A 167 -1.75 -0.30 11.62
CA GLU A 167 -3.02 -0.30 10.90
C GLU A 167 -2.84 -0.23 9.36
N LYS A 168 -3.50 -1.13 8.61
CA LYS A 168 -3.63 -1.02 7.14
C LYS A 168 -4.66 0.05 6.80
N ILE A 169 -4.22 1.28 6.62
CA ILE A 169 -5.07 2.42 6.26
C ILE A 169 -5.70 2.19 4.88
N THR A 170 -6.96 2.61 4.68
CA THR A 170 -7.50 2.78 3.33
C THR A 170 -8.18 4.11 3.15
N LEU A 171 -7.66 4.86 2.19
CA LEU A 171 -8.35 6.02 1.65
C LEU A 171 -9.30 5.50 0.58
N GLN A 172 -10.55 5.95 0.59
CA GLN A 172 -11.55 5.48 -0.36
C GLN A 172 -12.47 6.62 -0.77
N CYS A 173 -12.58 6.80 -2.08
CA CYS A 173 -13.49 7.75 -2.69
C CYS A 173 -14.77 7.04 -3.16
N LYS A 174 -15.92 7.71 -2.97
CA LYS A 174 -17.22 7.25 -3.48
C LYS A 174 -17.43 7.74 -4.92
N HIS A 175 -18.28 7.04 -5.68
CA HIS A 175 -18.77 7.46 -7.00
C HIS A 175 -17.68 7.67 -8.07
N ALA A 176 -16.78 6.71 -8.26
CA ALA A 176 -15.71 6.75 -9.29
C ALA A 176 -14.80 8.00 -9.23
N LYS A 177 -14.69 8.60 -8.04
CA LYS A 177 -13.75 9.69 -7.75
C LYS A 177 -12.38 9.12 -7.38
N LEU A 178 -11.32 9.84 -7.72
CA LEU A 178 -9.92 9.51 -7.46
C LEU A 178 -9.40 10.28 -6.25
N ILE A 179 -8.50 9.65 -5.50
CA ILE A 179 -7.85 10.20 -4.30
C ILE A 179 -6.83 11.26 -4.71
N SER A 180 -6.82 12.38 -3.98
CA SER A 180 -5.78 13.41 -4.05
C SER A 180 -5.33 13.78 -2.65
N ILE A 181 -4.10 13.38 -2.29
CA ILE A 181 -3.49 13.68 -0.99
C ILE A 181 -3.19 15.18 -0.91
N LYS A 182 -3.63 15.82 0.17
CA LYS A 182 -3.45 17.26 0.43
C LYS A 182 -2.48 17.57 1.55
N ARG A 183 -2.36 16.70 2.55
CA ARG A 183 -1.42 16.90 3.67
C ARG A 183 -1.17 15.59 4.41
N VAL A 184 0.06 15.41 4.89
CA VAL A 184 0.47 14.36 5.84
C VAL A 184 1.17 15.05 7.02
N ASN A 185 0.78 14.73 8.25
CA ASN A 185 1.34 15.36 9.44
C ASN A 185 1.45 14.37 10.61
N HIS A 186 2.67 14.08 11.04
CA HIS A 186 2.96 13.26 12.22
C HIS A 186 2.74 14.09 13.51
N VAL A 187 2.01 13.53 14.49
CA VAL A 187 1.65 14.17 15.77
C VAL A 187 2.85 14.22 16.72
N LYS A 188 3.66 13.16 16.76
CA LYS A 188 4.96 13.14 17.44
C LYS A 188 6.06 13.33 16.38
N LYS A 189 6.86 14.40 16.51
CA LYS A 189 7.86 14.82 15.51
C LYS A 189 9.25 14.17 15.71
N VAL A 190 9.34 12.88 16.00
CA VAL A 190 10.67 12.25 16.15
C VAL A 190 11.00 11.53 14.84
N GLY A 191 12.06 11.95 14.14
CA GLY A 191 12.64 11.20 13.02
C GLY A 191 11.95 11.26 11.64
N CYS A 192 10.77 11.87 11.48
CA CYS A 192 10.05 11.89 10.19
C CYS A 192 10.18 13.20 9.38
N ASN A 193 10.60 13.11 8.11
CA ASN A 193 10.56 14.22 7.16
C ASN A 193 9.18 14.35 6.49
N ARG A 194 8.45 15.41 6.85
CA ARG A 194 7.09 15.67 6.35
C ARG A 194 6.96 15.75 4.83
N ALA A 195 7.97 16.28 4.13
CA ALA A 195 7.92 16.42 2.68
C ALA A 195 8.05 15.06 1.98
N VAL A 196 8.94 14.21 2.49
CA VAL A 196 9.15 12.86 1.95
C VAL A 196 7.95 11.95 2.27
N SER A 197 7.38 12.05 3.49
CA SER A 197 6.12 11.37 3.83
C SER A 197 4.95 11.81 2.95
N PHE A 198 4.89 13.09 2.57
CA PHE A 198 3.85 13.62 1.68
C PHE A 198 4.01 13.11 0.24
N GLU A 199 5.22 13.16 -0.34
CA GLU A 199 5.52 12.67 -1.69
C GLU A 199 5.30 11.14 -1.81
N THR A 200 5.66 10.39 -0.76
CA THR A 200 5.45 8.94 -0.69
C THR A 200 3.95 8.62 -0.70
N MET A 201 3.14 9.32 0.09
CA MET A 201 1.68 9.16 0.07
C MET A 201 1.03 9.54 -1.24
N GLN A 202 1.53 10.59 -1.92
CA GLN A 202 1.05 10.94 -3.24
C GLN A 202 1.31 9.82 -4.25
N THR A 203 2.50 9.22 -4.20
CA THR A 203 2.89 8.13 -5.09
C THR A 203 2.09 6.86 -4.84
N LEU A 204 1.84 6.54 -3.56
CA LEU A 204 1.09 5.33 -3.18
C LEU A 204 -0.40 5.44 -3.48
N CYS A 205 -1.00 6.63 -3.36
CA CYS A 205 -2.46 6.75 -3.27
C CYS A 205 -3.14 7.68 -4.27
N ASN A 206 -2.44 8.61 -4.93
CA ASN A 206 -3.11 9.47 -5.89
C ASN A 206 -3.60 8.65 -7.09
N ASN A 207 -4.64 9.15 -7.77
CA ASN A 207 -5.24 8.52 -8.96
C ASN A 207 -5.92 7.17 -8.71
N GLU A 208 -5.96 6.69 -7.47
CA GLU A 208 -6.69 5.48 -7.10
C GLU A 208 -8.09 5.83 -6.59
N SER A 209 -9.07 4.98 -6.86
CA SER A 209 -10.41 5.09 -6.25
C SER A 209 -10.40 4.57 -4.80
N SER A 210 -9.41 3.73 -4.47
CA SER A 210 -9.17 3.16 -3.15
C SER A 210 -7.67 2.84 -2.99
N CYS A 211 -6.98 3.50 -2.07
CA CYS A 211 -5.56 3.24 -1.78
C CYS A 211 -5.41 2.53 -0.43
N LYS A 212 -4.59 1.48 -0.36
CA LYS A 212 -4.27 0.77 0.88
C LYS A 212 -2.76 0.86 1.17
N PHE A 213 -2.40 1.20 2.39
CA PHE A 213 -1.00 1.33 2.83
C PHE A 213 -0.90 1.17 4.36
N GLN A 214 0.30 1.02 4.89
CA GLN A 214 0.64 1.02 6.31
C GLN A 214 1.55 2.21 6.61
N LEU A 215 1.60 2.69 7.87
CA LEU A 215 2.46 3.83 8.21
C LEU A 215 3.96 3.53 8.02
N LYS A 216 4.38 2.27 8.20
CA LYS A 216 5.75 1.84 7.86
C LYS A 216 6.10 2.00 6.37
N ASP A 217 5.11 2.01 5.47
CA ASP A 217 5.33 2.27 4.03
C ASP A 217 5.82 3.71 3.80
N LEU A 218 5.66 4.61 4.80
CA LEU A 218 6.26 5.95 4.81
C LEU A 218 7.73 5.93 5.22
N ALA A 219 8.20 4.89 5.89
CA ALA A 219 9.59 4.73 6.32
C ALA A 219 10.42 3.95 5.28
N GLU A 220 9.82 2.95 4.64
CA GLU A 220 10.43 2.11 3.60
C GLU A 220 10.19 2.67 2.18
N ASN A 221 10.80 3.81 1.84
CA ASN A 221 10.79 4.22 0.43
C ASN A 221 11.90 3.47 -0.33
N LYS A 222 11.52 2.52 -1.21
CA LYS A 222 12.45 1.76 -2.07
C LYS A 222 13.35 2.61 -2.97
N LYS A 223 13.20 3.95 -2.99
CA LYS A 223 13.97 4.88 -3.82
C LYS A 223 14.74 5.97 -3.06
N GLN A 224 14.66 6.09 -1.73
CA GLN A 224 15.34 7.17 -0.96
C GLN A 224 15.67 6.74 0.48
N PRO A 225 16.74 7.29 1.11
CA PRO A 225 17.15 6.93 2.47
C PRO A 225 16.05 7.29 3.48
N ALA A 226 15.95 6.47 4.54
CA ALA A 226 14.84 6.40 5.50
C ALA A 226 14.17 7.75 5.80
N SER A 227 12.91 7.89 5.37
CA SER A 227 12.08 9.10 5.52
C SER A 227 11.54 9.28 6.95
N CYS A 228 11.53 8.18 7.71
CA CYS A 228 11.06 8.08 9.07
C CYS A 228 11.83 6.97 9.77
N ASP A 229 11.95 7.05 11.10
CA ASP A 229 12.32 5.89 11.91
C ASP A 229 11.19 4.85 11.82
N VAL A 230 11.52 3.65 11.33
CA VAL A 230 10.56 2.58 11.00
C VAL A 230 9.77 2.15 12.24
N GLU A 231 10.36 2.29 13.42
CA GLU A 231 9.75 1.88 14.69
C GLU A 231 8.94 3.00 15.37
N ASN A 232 8.98 4.24 14.86
CA ASN A 232 8.49 5.43 15.58
C ASN A 232 7.78 6.47 14.69
N VAL A 233 7.06 6.04 13.64
CA VAL A 233 6.31 6.97 12.76
C VAL A 233 5.21 7.71 13.54
N GLY A 234 4.64 7.05 14.55
CA GLY A 234 3.72 7.63 15.51
C GLY A 234 2.39 8.09 14.90
N PRO A 235 1.50 8.65 15.74
CA PRO A 235 0.15 8.99 15.28
C PRO A 235 0.19 9.99 14.12
N THR A 236 -0.37 9.63 12.97
CA THR A 236 -0.25 10.43 11.72
C THR A 236 -1.60 10.89 11.21
N VAL A 237 -1.68 12.18 10.85
CA VAL A 237 -2.87 12.83 10.29
C VAL A 237 -2.73 12.99 8.79
N ILE A 238 -3.64 12.36 8.03
CA ILE A 238 -3.64 12.39 6.57
C ILE A 238 -4.92 13.09 6.08
N LYS A 239 -4.77 14.12 5.26
CA LYS A 239 -5.87 14.83 4.60
C LYS A 239 -5.85 14.51 3.11
N TYR A 240 -6.97 14.03 2.59
CA TYR A 240 -7.18 13.81 1.16
C TYR A 240 -8.58 14.27 0.73
N VAL A 241 -8.73 14.46 -0.58
CA VAL A 241 -10.01 14.81 -1.20
C VAL A 241 -10.32 13.82 -2.32
N CYS A 242 -11.60 13.72 -2.68
CA CYS A 242 -12.08 12.87 -3.76
C CYS A 242 -12.48 13.73 -4.95
N LEU A 243 -11.73 13.60 -6.04
CA LEU A 243 -11.90 14.39 -7.26
C LEU A 243 -12.46 13.49 -8.35
N THR A 244 -13.26 14.02 -9.26
CA THR A 244 -13.76 13.21 -10.39
C THR A 244 -12.59 12.75 -11.26
N SER A 245 -12.72 11.57 -11.88
CA SER A 245 -11.77 11.00 -12.84
C SER A 245 -11.15 12.06 -13.77
N GLU A 246 -11.93 13.04 -14.22
CA GLU A 246 -11.49 14.10 -15.16
C GLU A 246 -10.42 15.08 -14.63
N GLU A 247 -10.21 15.20 -13.31
CA GLU A 247 -9.17 16.06 -12.74
C GLU A 247 -7.84 15.33 -12.53
N HIS A 248 -7.80 13.99 -12.63
CA HIS A 248 -6.63 13.14 -12.39
C HIS A 248 -6.40 12.11 -13.51
N SER A 249 -7.31 11.98 -14.47
CA SER A 249 -7.18 11.09 -15.62
C SER A 249 -6.08 11.59 -16.53
N ILE A 250 -5.02 10.79 -16.68
CA ILE A 250 -4.11 10.91 -17.79
C ILE A 250 -4.95 10.71 -19.06
N LYS A 251 -5.07 11.77 -19.85
CA LYS A 251 -5.71 11.76 -21.16
C LYS A 251 -4.63 11.44 -22.18
N GLU A 252 -4.89 10.48 -23.04
CA GLU A 252 -4.07 10.21 -24.21
C GLU A 252 -4.75 10.81 -25.44
N ILE A 253 -3.97 11.50 -26.27
CA ILE A 253 -4.39 11.90 -27.60
C ILE A 253 -3.36 11.44 -28.63
N GLU A 254 -3.85 11.03 -29.79
CA GLU A 254 -3.03 10.68 -30.94
C GLU A 254 -3.19 11.78 -32.00
N VAL A 255 -2.11 12.44 -32.39
CA VAL A 255 -2.06 13.48 -33.42
C VAL A 255 -1.39 12.87 -34.64
N LYS A 256 -2.13 12.77 -35.75
CA LYS A 256 -1.55 12.23 -36.97
C LYS A 256 -0.53 13.19 -37.56
N HIS A 257 0.44 12.66 -38.30
CA HIS A 257 1.43 13.50 -38.96
C HIS A 257 0.75 14.52 -39.90
N GLY A 258 1.08 15.81 -39.73
CA GLY A 258 0.50 16.91 -40.49
C GLY A 258 -0.90 17.34 -40.06
N GLU A 259 -1.44 16.80 -38.96
CA GLU A 259 -2.70 17.25 -38.36
C GLU A 259 -2.47 18.17 -37.14
N ASP A 260 -3.50 18.99 -36.88
CA ASP A 260 -3.56 19.87 -35.74
C ASP A 260 -4.54 19.32 -34.71
N LYS A 261 -4.10 19.27 -33.44
CA LYS A 261 -5.00 18.96 -32.33
C LYS A 261 -4.83 19.93 -31.19
N ASN A 262 -5.93 20.33 -30.58
CA ASN A 262 -5.91 21.17 -29.40
C ASN A 262 -6.11 20.32 -28.13
N ILE A 263 -5.17 20.40 -27.19
CA ILE A 263 -5.35 19.87 -25.84
C ILE A 263 -5.75 20.99 -24.89
N ALA A 264 -6.76 20.74 -24.06
CA ALA A 264 -7.27 21.75 -23.16
C ALA A 264 -7.80 21.16 -21.86
N CYS A 265 -7.72 21.97 -20.81
CA CYS A 265 -8.40 21.76 -19.56
C CYS A 265 -9.83 22.31 -19.63
N LYS A 266 -10.77 21.70 -18.88
CA LYS A 266 -12.18 22.11 -18.88
C LYS A 266 -12.42 23.52 -18.33
N SER A 267 -11.47 24.05 -17.58
CA SER A 267 -11.54 25.37 -16.98
C SER A 267 -10.17 26.04 -17.02
N ASN A 268 -10.16 27.36 -17.19
CA ASN A 268 -8.96 28.19 -17.17
C ASN A 268 -8.23 28.19 -15.81
N SER A 269 -8.86 27.69 -14.75
CA SER A 269 -8.23 27.50 -13.44
C SER A 269 -7.34 26.26 -13.35
N TYR A 270 -7.32 25.43 -14.38
CA TYR A 270 -6.50 24.22 -14.46
C TYR A 270 -5.48 24.38 -15.57
N HIS A 271 -4.30 23.81 -15.33
CA HIS A 271 -3.16 23.93 -16.21
C HIS A 271 -2.71 22.54 -16.65
N LEU A 272 -2.37 22.43 -17.93
CA LEU A 272 -1.86 21.22 -18.56
C LEU A 272 -0.54 20.79 -17.89
N ARG A 273 -0.41 19.48 -17.73
CA ARG A 273 0.80 18.78 -17.31
C ARG A 273 1.04 17.63 -18.28
N ILE A 274 2.14 17.70 -19.01
CA ILE A 274 2.56 16.70 -19.98
C ILE A 274 3.22 15.56 -19.22
N ASN A 275 2.62 14.37 -19.29
CA ASN A 275 3.08 13.16 -18.61
C ASN A 275 4.09 12.40 -19.47
N LYS A 276 3.75 12.19 -20.74
CA LYS A 276 4.56 11.41 -21.68
C LYS A 276 4.27 11.84 -23.11
N VAL A 277 5.31 11.79 -23.93
CA VAL A 277 5.21 11.94 -25.38
C VAL A 277 5.87 10.73 -26.02
N SER A 278 5.16 10.06 -26.92
CA SER A 278 5.61 8.86 -27.62
C SER A 278 5.11 8.88 -29.06
N PHE A 279 5.52 7.89 -29.84
CA PHE A 279 5.07 7.70 -31.22
C PHE A 279 4.38 6.36 -31.39
N ALA A 280 3.33 6.30 -32.20
CA ALA A 280 2.60 5.07 -32.50
C ALA A 280 3.47 4.09 -33.31
N GLY A 281 3.60 2.83 -32.88
CA GLY A 281 3.99 1.74 -33.79
C GLY A 281 5.39 1.12 -33.70
N LYS A 282 6.27 1.48 -32.73
CA LYS A 282 7.39 0.69 -32.14
C LYS A 282 8.55 1.61 -31.70
N ASP A 283 9.03 1.42 -30.46
CA ASP A 283 10.34 1.77 -29.86
C ASP A 283 11.13 3.00 -30.35
N CYS A 284 10.46 4.05 -30.81
CA CYS A 284 11.09 5.32 -31.15
C CYS A 284 10.71 6.38 -30.10
N VAL A 285 11.69 6.82 -29.31
CA VAL A 285 11.55 7.92 -28.35
C VAL A 285 12.44 9.06 -28.84
N SER A 286 11.85 10.24 -29.12
CA SER A 286 12.62 11.46 -29.40
C SER A 286 12.54 12.38 -28.19
N PRO A 287 13.63 12.55 -27.41
CA PRO A 287 13.70 13.53 -26.34
C PRO A 287 13.33 14.95 -26.81
N LEU A 288 13.63 15.28 -28.07
CA LEU A 288 13.28 16.56 -28.70
C LEU A 288 11.76 16.75 -28.84
N ALA A 289 11.02 15.69 -29.17
CA ALA A 289 9.56 15.75 -29.29
C ALA A 289 8.90 15.99 -27.92
N LEU A 290 9.39 15.33 -26.86
CA LEU A 290 8.95 15.58 -25.49
C LEU A 290 9.23 17.03 -25.08
N CYS A 291 10.42 17.55 -25.39
CA CYS A 291 10.80 18.92 -25.09
C CYS A 291 9.91 19.95 -25.80
N ALA A 292 9.65 19.78 -27.10
CA ALA A 292 8.83 20.69 -27.89
C ALA A 292 7.36 20.76 -27.41
N VAL A 293 6.74 19.60 -27.13
CA VAL A 293 5.38 19.52 -26.59
C VAL A 293 5.32 20.13 -25.18
N THR A 294 6.30 19.82 -24.33
CA THR A 294 6.34 20.34 -22.96
C THR A 294 6.54 21.86 -22.96
N GLN A 295 7.47 22.40 -23.75
CA GLN A 295 7.66 23.85 -23.91
C GLN A 295 6.37 24.56 -24.35
N SER A 296 5.66 23.94 -25.29
CA SER A 296 4.50 24.56 -25.91
C SER A 296 3.27 24.52 -25.01
N CYS A 297 3.09 23.46 -24.22
CA CYS A 297 1.81 23.18 -23.56
C CYS A 297 1.83 23.20 -22.03
N GLU A 298 2.97 22.91 -21.40
CA GLU A 298 3.05 22.82 -19.94
C GLU A 298 2.60 24.12 -19.28
N GLY A 299 1.73 24.01 -18.27
CA GLY A 299 1.28 25.18 -17.52
C GLY A 299 0.23 26.05 -18.21
N LYS A 300 -0.17 25.77 -19.45
CA LYS A 300 -1.26 26.50 -20.14
C LYS A 300 -2.62 25.83 -19.89
N PRO A 301 -3.74 26.57 -19.92
CA PRO A 301 -5.07 25.97 -19.84
C PRO A 301 -5.51 25.32 -21.17
N ASN A 302 -4.93 25.76 -22.28
CA ASN A 302 -5.13 25.23 -23.64
C ASN A 302 -3.80 25.28 -24.42
N CYS A 303 -3.63 24.35 -25.35
CA CYS A 303 -2.45 24.27 -26.19
C CYS A 303 -2.75 23.61 -27.54
N PRO A 304 -2.58 24.33 -28.66
CA PRO A 304 -2.61 23.71 -29.98
C PRO A 304 -1.29 22.98 -30.24
N LEU A 305 -1.39 21.75 -30.72
CA LEU A 305 -0.30 20.87 -31.11
C LEU A 305 -0.33 20.65 -32.62
N TYR A 306 0.83 20.82 -33.25
CA TYR A 306 1.05 20.64 -34.68
C TYR A 306 2.09 19.52 -34.86
N ALA A 307 1.69 18.42 -35.50
CA ALA A 307 2.55 17.25 -35.66
C ALA A 307 3.28 17.22 -37.00
N ASP A 308 4.09 18.25 -37.28
CA ASP A 308 4.93 18.32 -38.48
C ASP A 308 6.43 18.08 -38.19
N SER A 309 7.22 17.93 -39.24
CA SER A 309 8.67 17.70 -39.14
C SER A 309 9.47 18.91 -38.66
N TYR A 310 8.86 20.10 -38.61
CA TYR A 310 9.50 21.36 -38.19
C TYR A 310 9.41 21.54 -36.68
N TYR A 311 8.25 21.26 -36.08
CA TYR A 311 8.00 21.36 -34.65
C TYR A 311 8.36 20.08 -33.88
N LEU A 312 8.36 18.92 -34.55
CA LEU A 312 8.70 17.62 -33.96
C LEU A 312 9.70 16.89 -34.85
N PRO A 313 11.02 17.20 -34.75
CA PRO A 313 12.03 16.47 -35.49
C PRO A 313 12.01 14.99 -35.08
N THR A 314 11.53 14.14 -36.00
CA THR A 314 11.45 12.69 -35.78
C THR A 314 12.73 12.02 -36.27
N ALA A 315 13.42 11.29 -35.40
CA ALA A 315 14.46 10.34 -35.81
C ALA A 315 13.89 9.09 -36.50
N CYS A 316 12.55 8.94 -36.51
CA CYS A 316 11.84 7.76 -36.98
C CYS A 316 11.58 7.86 -38.50
N LYS A 317 11.98 6.83 -39.27
CA LYS A 317 11.88 6.80 -40.74
C LYS A 317 10.44 6.91 -41.26
N ASP A 318 9.47 6.43 -40.48
CA ASP A 318 8.07 6.24 -40.93
C ASP A 318 7.11 7.37 -40.52
N ARG A 319 7.62 8.47 -39.93
CA ARG A 319 6.82 9.61 -39.45
C ARG A 319 5.54 9.21 -38.68
N PRO A 320 5.68 8.42 -37.60
CA PRO A 320 4.55 7.87 -36.87
C PRO A 320 3.69 8.93 -36.19
N ASP A 321 2.44 8.57 -35.89
CA ASP A 321 1.49 9.43 -35.16
C ASP A 321 2.04 9.76 -33.76
N LEU A 322 1.88 11.03 -33.35
CA LEU A 322 2.32 11.52 -32.05
C LEU A 322 1.29 11.18 -30.98
N LYS A 323 1.72 10.46 -29.94
CA LYS A 323 0.91 10.18 -28.76
C LYS A 323 1.34 11.09 -27.61
N VAL A 324 0.40 11.86 -27.08
CA VAL A 324 0.62 12.77 -25.95
C VAL A 324 -0.29 12.37 -24.80
N GLU A 325 0.32 12.00 -23.67
CA GLU A 325 -0.34 11.79 -22.40
C GLU A 325 -0.26 13.07 -21.56
N TYR A 326 -1.40 13.59 -21.10
CA TYR A 326 -1.46 14.80 -20.28
C TYR A 326 -2.56 14.74 -19.22
N TYR A 327 -2.44 15.58 -18.19
CA TYR A 327 -3.50 15.78 -17.19
C TYR A 327 -3.62 17.25 -16.81
N CYS A 328 -4.72 17.59 -16.13
CA CYS A 328 -5.04 18.98 -15.75
C CYS A 328 -4.93 19.16 -14.24
N LYS A 329 -4.05 20.05 -13.78
CA LYS A 329 -3.86 20.33 -12.35
C LYS A 329 -4.14 21.79 -12.03
N LYS A 330 -4.85 22.03 -10.93
CA LYS A 330 -4.99 23.37 -10.35
C LYS A 330 -3.65 23.79 -9.77
N ASN A 331 -3.11 24.94 -10.17
CA ASN A 331 -1.88 25.46 -9.57
C ASN A 331 -2.17 25.83 -8.10
N SER A 332 -1.40 25.27 -7.17
CA SER A 332 -1.21 25.86 -5.84
C SER A 332 -0.32 27.11 -5.99
N GLU A 333 -0.19 27.92 -4.93
CA GLU A 333 0.70 29.10 -4.91
C GLU A 333 2.06 28.75 -5.53
N SER A 334 2.32 29.32 -6.69
CA SER A 334 3.55 29.12 -7.45
C SER A 334 4.48 30.29 -7.22
N VAL A 335 5.74 30.00 -6.95
CA VAL A 335 6.77 31.03 -6.89
C VAL A 335 7.15 31.39 -8.33
N ILE A 336 7.12 32.69 -8.65
CA ILE A 336 7.57 33.21 -9.93
C ILE A 336 8.85 33.99 -9.69
N GLU A 337 9.95 33.51 -10.25
CA GLU A 337 11.24 34.18 -10.20
C GLU A 337 11.63 34.67 -11.59
N ARG A 338 12.08 35.92 -11.66
CA ARG A 338 12.60 36.55 -12.88
C ARG A 338 14.08 36.79 -12.68
N VAL A 339 14.91 36.30 -13.59
CA VAL A 339 16.34 36.24 -13.30
C VAL A 339 17.19 36.56 -14.49
N GLY A 340 18.25 37.34 -14.22
CA GLY A 340 19.34 37.60 -15.14
C GLY A 340 20.45 36.53 -15.11
N TYR A 341 21.47 36.64 -15.97
CA TYR A 341 22.63 35.71 -15.99
C TYR A 341 23.50 35.61 -14.72
N ALA A 342 23.15 36.30 -13.63
CA ALA A 342 23.90 36.27 -12.37
C ALA A 342 23.81 34.91 -11.62
N GLY A 343 23.11 33.93 -12.19
CA GLY A 343 22.79 32.67 -11.53
C GLY A 343 21.45 32.80 -10.79
N LEU A 344 20.51 31.91 -11.08
CA LEU A 344 19.31 31.70 -10.28
C LEU A 344 19.46 30.43 -9.47
N GLU A 345 19.36 30.52 -8.15
CA GLU A 345 19.16 29.33 -7.34
C GLU A 345 17.67 29.13 -7.07
N LEU A 346 17.03 28.18 -7.75
CA LEU A 346 15.71 27.72 -7.34
C LEU A 346 15.90 26.89 -6.07
N THR A 347 15.17 27.19 -5.01
CA THR A 347 15.29 26.43 -3.75
C THR A 347 13.92 26.06 -3.20
N CYS A 348 13.83 24.85 -2.67
CA CYS A 348 12.68 24.39 -1.91
C CYS A 348 13.12 24.01 -0.50
N SER A 349 12.74 24.84 0.47
CA SER A 349 13.02 24.61 1.90
C SER A 349 12.31 23.38 2.46
N SER A 350 11.20 22.97 1.84
CA SER A 350 10.54 21.68 2.09
C SER A 350 10.00 21.12 0.78
N GLY A 351 10.53 19.97 0.34
CA GLY A 351 10.07 19.29 -0.87
C GLY A 351 11.05 19.39 -2.04
N LYS A 352 10.59 19.00 -3.21
CA LYS A 352 11.35 19.06 -4.46
C LYS A 352 10.78 20.12 -5.39
N ILE A 353 11.65 20.74 -6.17
CA ILE A 353 11.28 21.67 -7.23
C ILE A 353 10.47 20.90 -8.27
N LEU A 354 9.33 21.46 -8.64
CA LEU A 354 8.57 21.09 -9.82
C LEU A 354 8.39 22.35 -10.66
N VAL A 355 9.16 22.44 -11.74
CA VAL A 355 9.11 23.55 -12.70
C VAL A 355 7.80 23.44 -13.48
N ILE A 356 6.98 24.48 -13.32
CA ILE A 356 5.70 24.66 -14.01
C ILE A 356 5.96 25.29 -15.38
N ARG A 357 6.76 26.35 -15.43
CA ARG A 357 7.00 27.11 -16.67
C ARG A 357 8.38 27.77 -16.64
N ALA A 358 9.07 27.79 -17.76
CA ALA A 358 10.30 28.53 -18.01
C ALA A 358 10.21 29.12 -19.42
N GLU A 359 10.28 30.44 -19.50
CA GLU A 359 10.13 31.20 -20.74
C GLU A 359 11.12 32.36 -20.78
N PRO A 360 11.56 32.81 -21.97
CA PRO A 360 12.32 34.05 -22.07
C PRO A 360 11.47 35.23 -21.59
N ASP A 361 12.10 36.19 -20.91
CA ASP A 361 11.42 37.43 -20.46
C ASP A 361 10.96 38.27 -21.68
N ILE A 362 11.66 38.17 -22.81
CA ILE A 362 11.32 38.80 -24.10
C ILE A 362 11.48 37.76 -25.24
N PRO A 363 10.41 37.35 -25.94
CA PRO A 363 10.50 36.50 -27.13
C PRO A 363 11.01 37.27 -28.38
N PRO A 364 11.71 36.65 -29.35
CA PRO A 364 12.21 35.28 -29.38
C PRO A 364 13.70 35.27 -28.98
N ALA A 365 14.01 34.88 -27.75
CA ALA A 365 15.37 35.06 -27.24
C ALA A 365 15.98 33.83 -26.57
N CYS A 366 15.36 32.66 -26.74
CA CYS A 366 15.89 31.37 -26.31
C CYS A 366 15.50 30.29 -27.32
N SER A 367 16.25 29.18 -27.33
CA SER A 367 15.85 27.96 -28.04
C SER A 367 14.46 27.47 -27.58
N ASN A 368 13.77 26.73 -28.46
CA ASN A 368 12.46 26.14 -28.19
C ASN A 368 12.48 25.03 -27.11
N GLU A 369 13.61 24.83 -26.43
CA GLU A 369 13.84 23.75 -25.48
C GLU A 369 14.08 24.25 -24.05
N LEU A 370 14.03 25.58 -23.81
CA LEU A 370 14.31 26.19 -22.50
C LEU A 370 13.54 25.53 -21.33
N GLN A 371 12.23 25.32 -21.49
CA GLN A 371 11.36 24.63 -20.54
C GLN A 371 11.89 23.25 -20.22
N CYS A 372 12.23 22.48 -21.25
CA CYS A 372 12.68 21.10 -21.10
C CYS A 372 14.02 21.07 -20.37
N PHE A 373 14.93 21.95 -20.76
CA PHE A 373 16.25 22.07 -20.17
C PHE A 373 16.18 22.45 -18.69
N VAL A 374 15.37 23.46 -18.35
CA VAL A 374 15.16 23.86 -16.95
C VAL A 374 14.49 22.74 -16.14
N LYS A 375 13.48 22.05 -16.69
CA LYS A 375 12.89 20.86 -16.03
C LYS A 375 13.92 19.77 -15.78
N LEU A 376 14.74 19.41 -16.79
CA LEU A 376 15.78 18.39 -16.64
C LEU A 376 16.82 18.76 -15.58
N LEU A 377 17.17 20.04 -15.49
CA LEU A 377 18.14 20.51 -14.50
C LEU A 377 17.57 20.61 -13.09
N CYS A 378 16.29 20.96 -12.94
CA CYS A 378 15.73 21.41 -11.67
C CYS A 378 14.66 20.50 -11.09
N ASP A 379 13.86 19.81 -11.92
CA ASP A 379 12.79 18.95 -11.40
C ASP A 379 13.36 17.87 -10.47
N LYS A 380 12.63 17.62 -9.39
CA LYS A 380 12.95 16.61 -8.36
C LYS A 380 14.20 16.92 -7.52
N LYS A 381 14.81 18.10 -7.68
CA LYS A 381 15.91 18.56 -6.81
C LYS A 381 15.39 19.49 -5.71
N THR A 382 16.12 19.58 -4.60
CA THR A 382 15.82 20.51 -3.50
C THR A 382 16.37 21.91 -3.77
N SER A 383 17.45 22.00 -4.54
CA SER A 383 18.00 23.23 -5.10
C SER A 383 18.53 22.98 -6.51
N CYS A 384 18.44 23.97 -7.41
CA CYS A 384 19.14 23.96 -8.69
C CYS A 384 19.65 25.36 -9.03
N ILE A 385 20.81 25.43 -9.67
CA ILE A 385 21.38 26.69 -10.15
C ILE A 385 21.24 26.77 -11.66
N LEU A 386 20.59 27.82 -12.16
CA LEU A 386 20.54 28.19 -13.57
C LEU A 386 21.52 29.34 -13.81
N ASP A 387 22.70 29.00 -14.30
CA ASP A 387 23.78 29.95 -14.59
C ASP A 387 23.91 30.24 -16.10
N LYS A 388 24.88 31.06 -16.46
CA LYS A 388 25.18 31.39 -17.86
C LYS A 388 25.54 30.16 -18.70
N THR A 389 26.18 29.15 -18.10
CA THR A 389 26.55 27.89 -18.75
C THR A 389 25.29 27.09 -19.12
N SER A 390 24.38 26.98 -18.16
CA SER A 390 23.08 26.33 -18.29
C SER A 390 22.20 27.04 -19.32
N LEU A 391 22.23 28.38 -19.35
CA LEU A 391 21.40 29.19 -20.25
C LEU A 391 22.13 29.65 -21.53
N SER A 392 23.17 28.92 -21.94
CA SER A 392 23.98 29.24 -23.13
C SER A 392 23.20 29.29 -24.44
N GLN A 393 22.02 28.64 -24.48
CA GLN A 393 21.10 28.62 -25.63
C GLN A 393 20.12 29.81 -25.66
N CYS A 394 20.22 30.73 -24.70
CA CYS A 394 19.44 31.97 -24.66
C CYS A 394 20.30 33.14 -25.13
N SER A 395 19.77 33.96 -26.03
CA SER A 395 20.32 35.28 -26.36
C SER A 395 19.80 36.36 -25.39
N SER A 396 18.60 36.17 -24.82
CA SER A 396 18.08 37.06 -23.76
C SER A 396 18.81 36.80 -22.47
N ARG A 397 19.22 37.90 -21.83
CA ARG A 397 19.86 37.88 -20.52
C ARG A 397 18.93 37.58 -19.37
N LYS A 398 17.63 37.38 -19.63
CA LYS A 398 16.61 37.16 -18.62
C LYS A 398 15.64 36.06 -19.02
N ILE A 399 15.39 35.14 -18.08
CA ILE A 399 14.34 34.13 -18.16
C ILE A 399 13.42 34.28 -16.96
N LYS A 400 12.19 33.80 -17.12
CA LYS A 400 11.19 33.72 -16.07
C LYS A 400 10.89 32.26 -15.79
N VAL A 401 11.06 31.84 -14.55
CA VAL A 401 10.78 30.48 -14.10
C VAL A 401 9.67 30.51 -13.06
N GLN A 402 8.63 29.72 -13.29
CA GLN A 402 7.53 29.46 -12.38
C GLN A 402 7.67 28.01 -11.90
N TYR A 403 7.72 27.80 -10.59
CA TYR A 403 7.84 26.47 -9.99
C TYR A 403 7.02 26.38 -8.71
N ILE A 404 6.82 25.15 -8.24
CA ILE A 404 6.26 24.86 -6.92
C ILE A 404 7.21 23.93 -6.17
N CYS A 405 7.16 24.01 -4.84
CA CYS A 405 7.78 23.04 -3.96
C CYS A 405 6.75 21.96 -3.63
N SER A 406 7.00 20.73 -4.12
CA SER A 406 6.11 19.59 -3.97
C SER A 406 6.63 18.57 -2.98
#